data_AF-A0A091L7P6-F1
#
_entry.id   AF-A0A091L7P6-F1
#
_cell.length_a   1.000
_cell.length_b   1.000
_cell.length_c   1.000
_cell.angle_alpha   90.00
_cell.angle_beta   90.00
_cell.angle_gamma   90.00
#
_symmetry.space_group_name_H-M   'P 1'
#
loop_
_entity.id
_entity.type
_entity.pdbx_description
1 polymer ?
#
loop_
_entity_poly.entity_id
_entity_poly.type
_entity_poly.pdbx_seq_one_letter_code
_entity_poly.pdbx_strand_id
1 'polypeptide(L)'
;RLRLHEEKVIKDRRHHLKTYPNCFVAKELIDWLIDHKEASDREMAIKLVQKLLDHSIIHHVCDEHKEFKDAKLFYRFRKDDGTFPLDNEVKVFMRGQRLYEKLMSSENTLLQAREEEGVKYERTFVASEFIDWLIQEGEATTRTEAEQLGRRLLEHGIIQHVSNKHHFMDSNLLYQCRMNFRRRRRLMELLTEKSRLMPESHDSPFCLRKQNHDNRKHTSFLS
;
A
#
# COMPACT_ATOMS: atom_id res chain seq x y z
N ARG A 1 -0.07 -10.25 -5.20
CA ARG A 1 0.01 -11.33 -4.18
C ARG A 1 -1.36 -11.88 -3.79
N LEU A 2 -2.26 -11.12 -3.15
CA LEU A 2 -3.56 -11.68 -2.66
C LEU A 2 -4.38 -12.34 -3.78
N ARG A 3 -4.56 -11.65 -4.91
CA ARG A 3 -5.19 -12.23 -6.12
C ARG A 3 -4.54 -13.52 -6.61
N LEU A 4 -3.20 -13.61 -6.53
CA LEU A 4 -2.47 -14.81 -6.95
C LEU A 4 -2.71 -16.00 -6.01
N HIS A 5 -2.95 -15.75 -4.72
CA HIS A 5 -3.41 -16.77 -3.77
C HIS A 5 -4.85 -17.18 -4.05
N GLU A 6 -5.76 -16.21 -4.22
CA GLU A 6 -7.17 -16.44 -4.51
C GLU A 6 -7.37 -17.26 -5.79
N GLU A 7 -6.62 -16.94 -6.84
CA GLU A 7 -6.67 -17.62 -8.14
C GLU A 7 -5.77 -18.87 -8.21
N LYS A 8 -5.20 -19.30 -7.08
CA LYS A 8 -4.37 -20.53 -6.95
C LYS A 8 -3.14 -20.57 -7.87
N VAL A 9 -2.63 -19.41 -8.27
CA VAL A 9 -1.31 -19.27 -8.92
C VAL A 9 -0.22 -19.52 -7.88
N ILE A 10 -0.38 -18.96 -6.68
CA ILE A 10 0.44 -19.30 -5.51
C ILE A 10 -0.16 -20.51 -4.82
N LYS A 11 0.65 -21.57 -4.67
CA LYS A 11 0.27 -22.83 -4.02
C LYS A 11 1.51 -23.69 -3.75
N ASP A 12 1.34 -24.71 -2.94
CA ASP A 12 2.35 -25.72 -2.70
C ASP A 12 2.62 -26.53 -3.98
N ARG A 13 3.88 -26.73 -4.31
CA ARG A 13 4.30 -27.54 -5.47
C ARG A 13 5.36 -28.55 -5.04
N ARG A 14 5.32 -29.74 -5.64
CA ARG A 14 6.32 -30.77 -5.43
C ARG A 14 7.22 -30.89 -6.65
N HIS A 15 8.53 -30.92 -6.42
CA HIS A 15 9.51 -31.23 -7.45
C HIS A 15 10.53 -32.22 -6.88
N HIS A 16 10.71 -33.35 -7.57
CA HIS A 16 11.34 -34.54 -7.03
C HIS A 16 10.74 -34.96 -5.67
N LEU A 17 11.57 -35.08 -4.64
CA LEU A 17 11.19 -35.48 -3.29
C LEU A 17 10.98 -34.29 -2.34
N LYS A 18 10.98 -33.05 -2.87
CA LYS A 18 10.83 -31.83 -2.07
C LYS A 18 9.54 -31.10 -2.38
N THR A 19 8.85 -30.66 -1.32
CA THR A 19 7.68 -29.78 -1.40
C THR A 19 8.11 -28.34 -1.15
N TYR A 20 7.68 -27.44 -2.02
CA TYR A 20 7.90 -26.02 -1.97
C TYR A 20 6.58 -25.33 -1.65
N PRO A 21 6.35 -24.92 -0.39
CA PRO A 21 5.09 -24.27 -0.02
C PRO A 21 4.97 -22.87 -0.62
N ASN A 22 3.74 -22.39 -0.81
CA ASN A 22 3.42 -21.01 -1.21
C ASN A 22 4.30 -20.45 -2.35
N CYS A 23 4.60 -21.25 -3.37
CA CYS A 23 5.41 -20.81 -4.52
C CYS A 23 4.55 -20.56 -5.75
N PHE A 24 5.13 -20.03 -6.81
CA PHE A 24 4.53 -19.89 -8.13
C PHE A 24 5.54 -20.25 -9.22
N VAL A 25 5.05 -20.72 -10.38
CA VAL A 25 5.91 -20.95 -11.56
C VAL A 25 6.11 -19.62 -12.26
N ALA A 26 7.35 -19.28 -12.60
CA ALA A 26 7.68 -18.01 -13.26
C ALA A 26 6.86 -17.78 -14.53
N LYS A 27 6.79 -18.78 -15.42
CA LYS A 27 5.98 -18.70 -16.64
C LYS A 27 4.50 -18.47 -16.39
N GLU A 28 3.90 -19.18 -15.42
CA GLU A 28 2.49 -19.01 -15.06
C GLU A 28 2.21 -17.59 -14.51
N LEU A 29 3.15 -17.00 -13.75
CA LEU A 29 3.01 -15.62 -13.30
C LEU A 29 3.02 -14.64 -14.47
N ILE A 30 3.89 -14.84 -15.46
CA ILE A 30 3.98 -13.96 -16.63
C ILE A 30 2.71 -14.04 -17.48
N ASP A 31 2.21 -15.25 -17.73
CA ASP A 31 0.94 -15.47 -18.43
C ASP A 31 -0.20 -14.75 -17.69
N TRP A 32 -0.27 -14.93 -16.36
CA TRP A 32 -1.27 -14.29 -15.51
C TRP A 32 -1.22 -12.76 -15.57
N LEU A 33 -0.02 -12.15 -15.59
CA LEU A 33 0.14 -10.70 -15.66
C LEU A 33 -0.39 -10.12 -16.98
N ILE A 34 -0.21 -10.85 -18.09
CA ILE A 34 -0.71 -10.44 -19.41
C ILE A 34 -2.23 -10.61 -19.47
N ASP A 35 -2.74 -11.77 -19.07
CA ASP A 35 -4.18 -12.09 -19.11
C ASP A 35 -5.00 -11.10 -18.27
N HIS A 36 -4.43 -10.62 -17.17
CA HIS A 36 -5.05 -9.64 -16.28
C HIS A 36 -4.74 -8.18 -16.62
N LYS A 37 -4.07 -7.91 -17.75
CA LYS A 37 -3.71 -6.56 -18.22
C LYS A 37 -2.87 -5.77 -17.21
N GLU A 38 -2.07 -6.47 -16.39
CA GLU A 38 -1.07 -5.87 -15.50
C GLU A 38 0.25 -5.58 -16.25
N ALA A 39 0.45 -6.23 -17.40
CA ALA A 39 1.52 -5.96 -18.37
C ALA A 39 0.96 -5.99 -19.81
N SER A 40 1.58 -5.23 -20.73
CA SER A 40 1.20 -5.20 -22.16
C SER A 40 1.64 -6.44 -22.92
N ASP A 41 2.79 -6.99 -22.54
CA ASP A 41 3.47 -8.08 -23.23
C ASP A 41 4.42 -8.80 -22.24
N ARG A 42 5.01 -9.89 -22.74
CA ARG A 42 5.90 -10.77 -21.98
C ARG A 42 7.19 -10.08 -21.54
N GLU A 43 7.76 -9.22 -22.36
CA GLU A 43 9.00 -8.50 -22.04
C GLU A 43 8.75 -7.49 -20.89
N MET A 44 7.65 -6.76 -20.96
CA MET A 44 7.22 -5.82 -19.93
C MET A 44 6.92 -6.55 -18.62
N ALA A 45 6.26 -7.70 -18.68
CA ALA A 45 5.99 -8.53 -17.50
C ALA A 45 7.30 -9.01 -16.85
N ILE A 46 8.28 -9.46 -17.64
CA ILE A 46 9.60 -9.86 -17.14
C ILE A 46 10.30 -8.67 -16.45
N LYS A 47 10.31 -7.48 -17.06
CA LYS A 47 10.87 -6.25 -16.46
C LYS A 47 10.20 -5.91 -15.12
N LEU A 48 8.88 -6.03 -15.03
CA LEU A 48 8.14 -5.79 -13.79
C LEU A 48 8.51 -6.78 -12.69
N VAL A 49 8.56 -8.07 -13.02
CA VAL A 49 8.87 -9.12 -12.05
C VAL A 49 10.35 -9.08 -11.66
N GLN A 50 11.25 -8.69 -12.58
CA GLN A 50 12.65 -8.41 -12.26
C GLN A 50 12.77 -7.32 -11.20
N LYS A 51 12.02 -6.21 -11.31
CA LYS A 51 12.01 -5.18 -10.25
C LYS A 51 11.54 -5.74 -8.91
N LEU A 52 10.56 -6.65 -8.89
CA LEU A 52 10.14 -7.30 -7.64
C LEU A 52 11.26 -8.16 -7.05
N LEU A 53 12.07 -8.81 -7.89
CA LEU A 53 13.22 -9.61 -7.48
C LEU A 53 14.35 -8.70 -6.93
N ASP A 54 14.69 -7.63 -7.65
CA ASP A 54 15.73 -6.67 -7.27
C ASP A 54 15.42 -5.99 -5.94
N HIS A 55 14.15 -5.66 -5.70
CA HIS A 55 13.67 -5.09 -4.43
C HIS A 55 13.39 -6.14 -3.34
N SER A 56 13.83 -7.39 -3.52
CA SER A 56 13.65 -8.47 -2.55
C SER A 56 12.18 -8.72 -2.14
N ILE A 57 11.22 -8.41 -3.02
CA ILE A 57 9.80 -8.71 -2.79
C ILE A 57 9.52 -10.18 -3.08
N ILE A 58 10.19 -10.73 -4.09
CA ILE A 58 10.19 -12.15 -4.45
C ILE A 58 11.62 -12.70 -4.50
N HIS A 59 11.76 -14.02 -4.52
CA HIS A 59 13.03 -14.70 -4.73
C HIS A 59 12.83 -16.08 -5.37
N HIS A 60 13.89 -16.65 -5.95
CA HIS A 60 13.89 -18.04 -6.39
C HIS A 60 13.89 -18.96 -5.16
N VAL A 61 13.12 -20.07 -5.18
CA VAL A 61 12.96 -20.92 -3.98
C VAL A 61 14.26 -21.59 -3.48
N CYS A 62 15.31 -21.60 -4.29
CA CYS A 62 16.66 -22.04 -3.91
C CYS A 62 17.70 -20.91 -3.91
N ASP A 63 17.30 -19.65 -4.14
CA ASP A 63 18.17 -18.46 -4.24
C ASP A 63 19.32 -18.54 -5.29
N GLU A 64 19.26 -19.51 -6.21
CA GLU A 64 20.24 -19.73 -7.28
C GLU A 64 20.20 -18.72 -8.44
N HIS A 65 19.17 -17.87 -8.52
CA HIS A 65 18.95 -17.00 -9.67
C HIS A 65 18.76 -15.54 -9.25
N LYS A 66 19.73 -14.69 -9.62
CA LYS A 66 19.67 -13.23 -9.42
C LYS A 66 18.82 -12.51 -10.48
N GLU A 67 18.74 -13.11 -11.67
CA GLU A 67 17.86 -12.63 -12.75
C GLU A 67 16.59 -13.49 -12.80
N PHE A 68 15.47 -12.84 -13.06
CA PHE A 68 14.19 -13.49 -13.28
C PHE A 68 14.20 -14.19 -14.63
N LYS A 69 13.77 -15.46 -14.64
CA LYS A 69 13.70 -16.28 -15.85
C LYS A 69 12.28 -16.74 -16.09
N ASP A 70 11.71 -16.35 -17.23
CA ASP A 70 10.41 -16.84 -17.72
C ASP A 70 10.51 -18.32 -18.15
N ALA A 71 10.52 -19.21 -17.17
CA ALA A 71 10.70 -20.65 -17.34
C ALA A 71 9.87 -21.43 -16.31
N LYS A 72 9.98 -22.76 -16.32
CA LYS A 72 9.37 -23.65 -15.31
C LYS A 72 10.18 -23.66 -13.99
N LEU A 73 10.50 -22.47 -13.49
CA LEU A 73 11.23 -22.26 -12.24
C LEU A 73 10.27 -21.78 -11.15
N PHE A 74 10.56 -22.14 -9.91
CA PHE A 74 9.74 -21.76 -8.77
C PHE A 74 10.30 -20.51 -8.10
N TYR A 75 9.42 -19.52 -7.94
CA TYR A 75 9.70 -18.31 -7.18
C TYR A 75 8.66 -18.18 -6.05
N ARG A 76 8.96 -17.35 -5.07
CA ARG A 76 8.12 -17.13 -3.89
C ARG A 76 8.17 -15.67 -3.48
N PHE A 77 7.06 -15.14 -2.94
CA PHE A 77 7.07 -13.87 -2.23
C PHE A 77 7.76 -14.04 -0.89
N ARG A 78 8.75 -13.21 -0.56
CA ARG A 78 9.45 -13.29 0.73
C ARG A 78 8.51 -13.10 1.93
N LYS A 79 7.36 -12.45 1.72
CA LYS A 79 6.29 -12.34 2.73
C LYS A 79 5.65 -13.69 3.09
N ASP A 80 5.67 -14.66 2.17
CA ASP A 80 5.05 -15.98 2.35
C ASP A 80 5.91 -16.97 3.15
N ASP A 81 7.20 -16.69 3.35
CA ASP A 81 8.09 -17.49 4.19
C ASP A 81 8.84 -16.69 5.26
N GLY A 82 8.42 -15.44 5.49
CA GLY A 82 8.97 -14.59 6.56
C GLY A 82 10.35 -14.01 6.28
N THR A 83 10.88 -14.15 5.05
CA THR A 83 12.19 -13.60 4.67
C THR A 83 12.13 -12.15 4.16
N PHE A 84 10.95 -11.51 4.15
CA PHE A 84 10.79 -10.16 3.62
C PHE A 84 11.57 -9.16 4.48
N PRO A 85 12.43 -8.30 3.90
CA PRO A 85 13.21 -7.34 4.67
C PRO A 85 12.28 -6.33 5.34
N LEU A 86 12.35 -6.27 6.67
CA LEU A 86 11.62 -5.31 7.50
C LEU A 86 12.58 -4.23 8.00
N ASP A 87 13.18 -3.50 7.05
CA ASP A 87 13.96 -2.32 7.38
C ASP A 87 13.10 -1.21 8.01
N ASN A 88 13.75 -0.14 8.45
CA ASN A 88 13.07 0.96 9.14
C ASN A 88 12.06 1.66 8.23
N GLU A 89 12.35 1.83 6.94
CA GLU A 89 11.44 2.50 6.00
C GLU A 89 10.16 1.68 5.84
N VAL A 90 10.30 0.37 5.57
CA VAL A 90 9.19 -0.56 5.42
C VAL A 90 8.34 -0.62 6.69
N LYS A 91 8.97 -0.62 7.87
CA LYS A 91 8.25 -0.57 9.15
C LYS A 91 7.43 0.70 9.30
N VAL A 92 7.97 1.86 8.92
CA VAL A 92 7.24 3.13 8.94
C VAL A 92 6.06 3.10 7.98
N PHE A 93 6.24 2.62 6.75
CA PHE A 93 5.14 2.48 5.79
C PHE A 93 4.04 1.53 6.28
N MET A 94 4.40 0.36 6.80
CA MET A 94 3.40 -0.58 7.32
C MET A 94 2.66 -0.02 8.54
N ARG A 95 3.35 0.74 9.39
CA ARG A 95 2.72 1.45 10.50
C ARG A 95 1.78 2.55 10.00
N GLY A 96 2.23 3.39 9.07
CA GLY A 96 1.42 4.41 8.43
C GLY A 96 0.17 3.86 7.73
N GLN A 97 0.28 2.71 7.06
CA GLN A 97 -0.87 2.04 6.47
C GLN A 97 -1.91 1.64 7.53
N ARG A 98 -1.49 1.05 8.66
CA ARG A 98 -2.41 0.69 9.74
C ARG A 98 -3.09 1.92 10.33
N LEU A 99 -2.33 2.99 10.58
CA LEU A 99 -2.88 4.27 11.06
C LEU A 99 -3.88 4.86 10.08
N TYR A 100 -3.55 4.85 8.78
CA TYR A 100 -4.45 5.33 7.73
C TYR A 100 -5.76 4.54 7.71
N GLU A 101 -5.72 3.21 7.83
CA GLU A 101 -6.97 2.42 7.86
C GLU A 101 -7.83 2.73 9.07
N LYS A 102 -7.22 2.98 10.25
CA LYS A 102 -7.95 3.43 11.44
C LYS A 102 -8.53 4.83 11.29
N LEU A 103 -7.76 5.78 10.74
CA LEU A 103 -8.21 7.14 10.45
C LEU A 103 -9.37 7.18 9.44
N MET A 104 -9.34 6.27 8.47
CA MET A 104 -10.36 6.16 7.43
C MET A 104 -11.51 5.21 7.82
N SER A 105 -11.58 4.81 9.10
CA SER A 105 -12.74 4.11 9.67
C SER A 105 -13.89 5.10 9.86
N SER A 106 -15.13 4.65 9.67
CA SER A 106 -16.34 5.47 9.86
C SER A 106 -16.53 5.97 11.29
N GLU A 107 -15.88 5.33 12.26
CA GLU A 107 -15.94 5.69 13.68
C GLU A 107 -14.99 6.83 14.04
N ASN A 108 -14.07 7.20 13.15
CA ASN A 108 -13.08 8.23 13.40
C ASN A 108 -13.59 9.61 12.94
N THR A 109 -13.61 10.58 13.84
CA THR A 109 -14.10 11.94 13.58
C THR A 109 -12.98 12.99 13.45
N LEU A 110 -11.72 12.56 13.52
CA LEU A 110 -10.55 13.44 13.49
C LEU A 110 -10.40 14.16 12.14
N LEU A 111 -10.66 13.42 11.06
CA LEU A 111 -10.55 13.92 9.69
C LEU A 111 -11.76 14.79 9.32
N GLN A 112 -11.54 16.08 9.12
CA GLN A 112 -12.60 17.05 8.81
C GLN A 112 -12.17 18.04 7.73
N ALA A 113 -13.15 18.69 7.11
CA ALA A 113 -12.87 19.83 6.25
C ALA A 113 -12.57 21.07 7.12
N ARG A 114 -11.45 21.75 6.88
CA ARG A 114 -11.04 22.95 7.62
C ARG A 114 -10.47 24.00 6.67
N GLU A 115 -10.42 25.25 7.10
CA GLU A 115 -9.93 26.38 6.32
C GLU A 115 -8.69 26.98 6.97
N GLU A 116 -7.66 27.29 6.19
CA GLU A 116 -6.45 28.01 6.62
C GLU A 116 -6.07 29.04 5.55
N GLU A 117 -5.87 30.29 5.96
CA GLU A 117 -5.53 31.43 5.07
C GLU A 117 -6.52 31.61 3.89
N GLY A 118 -7.82 31.34 4.10
CA GLY A 118 -8.84 31.43 3.05
C GLY A 118 -8.87 30.24 2.08
N VAL A 119 -8.05 29.21 2.31
CA VAL A 119 -8.02 27.98 1.51
C VAL A 119 -8.69 26.86 2.29
N LYS A 120 -9.69 26.22 1.68
CA LYS A 120 -10.37 25.06 2.24
C LYS A 120 -9.59 23.78 1.93
N TYR A 121 -9.31 23.01 2.97
CA TYR A 121 -8.65 21.71 2.90
C TYR A 121 -9.61 20.63 3.40
N GLU A 122 -9.71 19.53 2.64
CA GLU A 122 -10.57 18.40 2.97
C GLU A 122 -9.80 17.32 3.73
N ARG A 123 -10.47 16.60 4.64
CA ARG A 123 -9.89 15.48 5.41
C ARG A 123 -8.57 15.83 6.11
N THR A 124 -8.54 17.00 6.74
CA THR A 124 -7.42 17.46 7.56
C THR A 124 -7.58 17.00 9.00
N PHE A 125 -6.51 17.10 9.78
CA PHE A 125 -6.50 16.97 11.22
C PHE A 125 -5.58 18.02 11.84
N VAL A 126 -5.86 18.40 13.08
CA VAL A 126 -4.99 19.27 13.88
C VAL A 126 -3.90 18.41 14.51
N ALA A 127 -2.64 18.88 14.54
CA ALA A 127 -1.52 18.08 15.06
C ALA A 127 -1.69 17.66 16.52
N SER A 128 -2.13 18.57 17.39
CA SER A 128 -2.39 18.28 18.80
C SER A 128 -3.47 17.21 19.01
N GLU A 129 -4.58 17.29 18.25
CA GLU A 129 -5.65 16.29 18.27
C GLU A 129 -5.18 14.93 17.73
N PHE A 130 -4.33 14.93 16.70
CA PHE A 130 -3.74 13.70 16.17
C PHE A 130 -2.78 13.04 17.16
N ILE A 131 -2.04 13.83 17.94
CA ILE A 131 -1.21 13.32 19.04
C ILE A 131 -2.07 12.65 20.10
N ASP A 132 -3.17 13.28 20.51
CA ASP A 132 -4.12 12.69 21.46
C ASP A 132 -4.68 11.36 20.94
N TRP A 133 -5.08 11.36 19.67
CA TRP A 133 -5.59 10.17 19.01
C TRP A 133 -4.54 9.04 18.93
N LEU A 134 -3.28 9.36 18.63
CA LEU A 134 -2.19 8.35 18.62
C LEU A 134 -1.98 7.72 19.99
N ILE A 135 -2.09 8.49 21.07
CA ILE A 135 -1.98 7.97 22.42
C ILE A 135 -3.19 7.09 22.76
N GLN A 136 -4.40 7.55 22.42
CA GLN A 136 -5.64 6.80 22.61
C GLN A 136 -5.63 5.45 21.89
N GLU A 137 -5.07 5.39 20.68
CA GLU A 137 -4.92 4.17 19.88
C GLU A 137 -3.78 3.26 20.36
N GLY A 138 -3.05 3.64 21.41
CA GLY A 138 -1.92 2.89 21.94
C GLY A 138 -0.67 2.92 21.05
N GLU A 139 -0.57 3.89 20.13
CA GLU A 139 0.56 4.02 19.22
C GLU A 139 1.71 4.81 19.86
N ALA A 140 1.45 5.56 20.91
CA ALA A 140 2.46 6.24 21.71
C ALA A 140 2.02 6.26 23.18
N THR A 141 2.98 6.31 24.11
CA THR A 141 2.67 6.41 25.54
C THR A 141 2.75 7.84 26.06
N THR A 142 3.44 8.72 25.33
CA THR A 142 3.60 10.14 25.66
C THR A 142 3.38 11.03 24.44
N ARG A 143 3.08 12.32 24.67
CA ARG A 143 2.96 13.31 23.60
C ARG A 143 4.25 13.44 22.80
N THR A 144 5.41 13.38 23.47
CA THR A 144 6.72 13.43 22.81
C THR A 144 6.94 12.25 21.86
N GLU A 145 6.59 11.03 22.28
CA GLU A 145 6.66 9.86 21.40
C GLU A 145 5.69 9.95 20.21
N ALA A 146 4.48 10.46 20.45
CA ALA A 146 3.48 10.67 19.41
C ALA A 146 3.95 11.72 18.39
N GLU A 147 4.56 12.82 18.85
CA GLU A 147 5.15 13.84 17.99
C GLU A 147 6.28 13.28 17.14
N GLN A 148 7.19 12.50 17.73
CA GLN A 148 8.26 11.81 16.99
C GLN A 148 7.71 10.83 15.95
N LEU A 149 6.62 10.13 16.27
CA LEU A 149 5.92 9.30 15.29
C LEU A 149 5.36 10.16 14.15
N GLY A 150 4.68 11.27 14.45
CA GLY A 150 4.16 12.20 13.44
C GLY A 150 5.26 12.77 12.54
N ARG A 151 6.43 13.13 13.10
CA ARG A 151 7.60 13.56 12.30
C ARG A 151 8.07 12.49 11.34
N ARG A 152 8.22 11.24 11.80
CA ARG A 152 8.58 10.11 10.91
C ARG A 152 7.54 9.89 9.81
N LEU A 153 6.24 10.01 10.12
CA LEU A 153 5.20 9.89 9.10
C LEU A 153 5.31 11.01 8.05
N LEU A 154 5.66 12.23 8.47
CA LEU A 154 5.87 13.37 7.57
C LEU A 154 7.12 13.19 6.70
N GLU A 155 8.25 12.81 7.30
CA GLU A 155 9.53 12.57 6.61
C GLU A 155 9.40 11.48 5.53
N HIS A 156 8.62 10.43 5.79
CA HIS A 156 8.33 9.38 4.82
C HIS A 156 7.18 9.72 3.86
N GLY A 157 6.66 10.95 3.91
CA GLY A 157 5.63 11.44 2.99
C GLY A 157 4.26 10.79 3.15
N ILE A 158 3.98 10.20 4.31
CA ILE A 158 2.69 9.57 4.63
C ILE A 158 1.65 10.63 4.99
N ILE A 159 2.07 11.61 5.78
CA ILE A 159 1.31 12.83 6.09
C ILE A 159 2.06 14.06 5.57
N GLN A 160 1.37 15.19 5.47
CA GLN A 160 1.97 16.46 5.09
C GLN A 160 1.27 17.63 5.79
N HIS A 161 2.00 18.71 6.04
CA HIS A 161 1.38 19.99 6.37
C HIS A 161 0.59 20.48 5.16
N VAL A 162 -0.60 21.06 5.38
CA VAL A 162 -1.49 21.45 4.26
C VAL A 162 -0.86 22.47 3.30
N SER A 163 -0.07 23.41 3.82
CA SER A 163 0.70 24.37 3.01
C SER A 163 2.12 23.91 2.65
N ASN A 164 2.54 22.73 3.09
CA ASN A 164 3.88 22.17 2.88
C ASN A 164 5.06 23.07 3.36
N LYS A 165 4.84 23.87 4.41
CA LYS A 165 5.84 24.81 4.98
C LYS A 165 6.37 24.41 6.36
N HIS A 166 5.73 23.47 7.05
CA HIS A 166 6.02 23.15 8.45
C HIS A 166 6.36 21.68 8.67
N HIS A 167 7.25 21.42 9.63
CA HIS A 167 7.48 20.09 10.19
C HIS A 167 6.41 19.76 11.23
N PHE A 168 6.22 18.46 11.47
CA PHE A 168 5.27 18.00 12.47
C PHE A 168 5.71 18.39 13.89
N MET A 169 4.80 19.03 14.62
CA MET A 169 4.97 19.46 16.00
C MET A 169 3.61 19.59 16.69
N ASP A 170 3.59 19.36 18.00
CA ASP A 170 2.41 19.50 18.84
C ASP A 170 1.90 20.95 18.83
N SER A 171 0.87 21.20 18.02
CA SER A 171 0.43 22.54 17.66
C SER A 171 -0.98 22.50 17.06
N ASN A 172 -1.53 23.68 16.79
CA ASN A 172 -2.81 23.83 16.10
C ASN A 172 -2.68 23.84 14.57
N LEU A 173 -1.52 23.46 14.02
CA LEU A 173 -1.28 23.40 12.58
C LEU A 173 -2.08 22.26 11.93
N LEU A 174 -2.49 22.48 10.68
CA LEU A 174 -3.27 21.52 9.92
C LEU A 174 -2.39 20.58 9.08
N TYR A 175 -2.73 19.31 9.12
CA TYR A 175 -2.08 18.25 8.35
C TYR A 175 -3.12 17.40 7.64
N GLN A 176 -2.67 16.68 6.61
CA GLN A 176 -3.49 15.72 5.87
C GLN A 176 -2.65 14.49 5.50
N CYS A 177 -3.31 13.35 5.26
CA CYS A 177 -2.65 12.19 4.68
C CYS A 177 -2.27 12.50 3.22
N ARG A 178 -0.98 12.48 2.92
CA ARG A 178 -0.48 12.60 1.54
C ARG A 178 -0.68 11.29 0.77
N MET A 179 -0.52 10.16 1.46
CA MET A 179 -0.68 8.85 0.87
C MET A 179 -2.11 8.33 1.06
N ASN A 180 -2.69 7.85 -0.04
CA ASN A 180 -3.92 7.07 -0.04
C ASN A 180 -3.57 5.57 -0.12
N PHE A 181 -3.47 4.92 1.04
CA PHE A 181 -3.17 3.47 1.10
C PHE A 181 -4.30 2.58 0.54
N ARG A 182 -5.52 3.12 0.36
CA ARG A 182 -6.63 2.42 -0.29
C ARG A 182 -6.57 2.51 -1.81
N ARG A 183 -5.76 3.40 -2.39
CA ARG A 183 -5.55 3.49 -3.84
C ARG A 183 -4.83 2.22 -4.32
N ARG A 184 -5.51 1.43 -5.14
CA ARG A 184 -4.86 0.35 -5.87
C ARG A 184 -3.95 0.95 -6.96
N ARG A 185 -2.64 0.81 -6.76
CA ARG A 185 -1.62 1.14 -7.77
C ARG A 185 -1.47 -0.04 -8.74
N ARG A 186 -1.28 0.26 -10.02
CA ARG A 186 -0.99 -0.78 -11.01
C ARG A 186 0.48 -1.19 -10.94
N LEU A 187 0.77 -2.46 -11.21
CA LEU A 187 2.16 -2.95 -11.18
C LEU A 187 3.04 -2.17 -12.16
N MET A 188 2.49 -1.80 -13.33
CA MET A 188 3.14 -0.96 -14.34
C MET A 188 3.67 0.39 -13.83
N GLU A 189 3.11 0.93 -12.74
CA GLU A 189 3.60 2.18 -12.14
C GLU A 189 5.03 2.05 -11.59
N LEU A 190 5.51 0.81 -11.32
CA LEU A 190 6.90 0.55 -10.91
C LEU A 190 7.92 0.94 -11.99
N LEU A 191 7.52 1.00 -13.26
CA LEU A 191 8.40 1.36 -14.37
C LEU A 191 8.45 2.87 -14.63
N THR A 192 7.48 3.62 -14.13
CA THR A 192 7.45 5.08 -14.21
C THR A 192 8.06 5.70 -12.96
N GLU A 193 9.31 6.18 -13.06
CA GLU A 193 10.03 6.86 -11.97
C GLU A 193 9.31 8.13 -11.45
N LYS A 194 8.36 8.68 -12.23
CA LYS A 194 7.57 9.88 -11.90
C LYS A 194 6.47 9.67 -10.85
N SER A 195 6.28 8.46 -10.33
CA SER A 195 5.25 8.12 -9.33
C SER A 195 5.26 9.04 -8.08
N ARG A 196 6.42 9.57 -7.68
CA ARG A 196 6.57 10.43 -6.49
C ARG A 196 5.97 11.85 -6.63
N LEU A 197 5.68 12.29 -7.87
CA LEU A 197 5.24 13.66 -8.17
C LEU A 197 3.76 13.77 -8.54
N MET A 198 3.02 12.66 -8.60
CA MET A 198 1.59 12.71 -8.93
C MET A 198 0.80 13.11 -7.68
N PRO A 199 -0.09 14.13 -7.77
CA PRO A 199 -1.07 14.38 -6.73
C PRO A 199 -1.88 13.11 -6.52
N GLU A 200 -1.85 12.56 -5.30
CA GLU A 200 -2.68 11.40 -4.98
C GLU A 200 -4.13 11.86 -4.89
N SER A 201 -4.85 11.83 -6.01
CA SER A 201 -6.29 12.07 -6.00
C SER A 201 -6.95 11.02 -5.12
N HIS A 202 -7.52 11.43 -3.98
CA HIS A 202 -8.19 10.50 -3.06
C HIS A 202 -9.45 9.86 -3.68
N ASP A 203 -9.99 10.46 -4.74
CA ASP A 203 -11.07 9.92 -5.57
C ASP A 203 -10.56 8.98 -6.67
N SER A 204 -9.38 8.37 -6.50
CA SER A 204 -8.92 7.33 -7.41
C SER A 204 -10.04 6.30 -7.62
N PRO A 205 -10.48 6.04 -8.86
CA PRO A 205 -11.55 5.07 -9.15
C PRO A 205 -11.16 3.64 -8.75
N PHE A 206 -9.90 3.44 -8.35
CA PHE A 206 -9.34 2.18 -7.86
C PHE A 206 -9.20 2.12 -6.34
N CYS A 207 -9.80 3.05 -5.59
CA CYS A 207 -9.94 2.90 -4.15
C CYS A 207 -10.71 1.60 -3.86
N LEU A 208 -10.16 0.74 -3.00
CA LEU A 208 -10.89 -0.43 -2.48
C LEU A 208 -12.08 0.06 -1.65
N ARG A 209 -13.22 0.32 -2.30
CA ARG A 209 -14.48 0.49 -1.59
C ARG A 209 -14.82 -0.87 -1.00
N LYS A 210 -14.87 -0.95 0.33
CA LYS A 210 -15.55 -2.04 1.03
C LYS A 210 -16.96 -2.07 0.45
N GLN A 211 -17.32 -3.13 -0.28
CA GLN A 211 -18.70 -3.32 -0.72
C GLN A 211 -19.54 -3.44 0.56
N ASN A 212 -20.13 -2.33 1.00
CA ASN A 212 -21.23 -2.39 1.94
C ASN A 212 -22.34 -3.13 1.20
N HIS A 213 -22.63 -4.33 1.65
CA HIS A 213 -23.76 -5.10 1.20
C HIS A 213 -25.02 -4.48 1.78
N ASP A 214 -25.47 -3.37 1.19
CA ASP A 214 -26.79 -2.79 1.42
C ASP A 214 -27.37 -2.43 0.06
N ASN A 215 -27.75 -3.46 -0.69
CA ASN A 215 -28.55 -3.30 -1.89
C ASN A 215 -30.02 -3.60 -1.57
N ARG A 216 -30.66 -2.65 -0.89
CA ARG A 216 -32.11 -2.47 -0.93
C ARG A 216 -32.40 -1.01 -1.24
N LYS A 217 -32.73 -0.74 -2.51
CA LYS A 217 -33.83 0.15 -2.90
C LYS A 217 -34.10 0.07 -4.41
N HIS A 218 -35.23 -0.57 -4.70
CA HIS A 218 -36.24 -0.24 -5.69
C HIS A 218 -35.80 0.41 -7.01
N THR A 219 -35.77 -0.40 -8.07
CA THR A 219 -36.00 0.05 -9.43
C THR A 219 -37.52 0.22 -9.64
N SER A 220 -38.00 1.46 -9.69
CA SER A 220 -39.27 1.78 -10.35
C SER A 220 -38.94 2.31 -11.74
N PHE A 221 -39.08 1.46 -12.76
CA PHE A 221 -39.10 1.90 -14.15
C PHE A 221 -40.51 2.36 -14.49
N LEU A 222 -40.62 3.57 -15.04
CA LEU A 222 -41.76 4.00 -15.84
C LEU A 222 -41.24 4.27 -17.25
N SER A 223 -42.04 3.78 -18.21
CA SER A 223 -41.94 3.79 -19.68
C SER A 223 -41.00 2.77 -20.30
#